data_AF-A0A849Y570-F1
#
_entry.id   AF-A0A849Y570-F1
#
_cell.length_a   1.000
_cell.length_b   1.000
_cell.length_c   1.000
_cell.angle_alpha   90.00
_cell.angle_beta   90.00
_cell.angle_gamma   90.00
#
_symmetry.space_group_name_H-M   'P 1'
#
loop_
_entity.id
_entity.type
_entity.pdbx_description
1 polymer ?
#
loop_
_entity_poly.entity_id
_entity_poly.type
_entity_poly.pdbx_seq_one_letter_code
_entity_poly.pdbx_strand_id
1 'polypeptide(L)' 'RAGARGVLEIYDLANTDSYAFVRTEDLAEGGEEGFALAGRAPRAALKGCSLAHEQDDRVGAA' A
#
# COMPACT_ATOMS: atom_id res chain seq x y z
N ARG A 1 -16.53 -5.23 5.72
CA ARG A 1 -17.09 -3.95 6.21
C ARG A 1 -16.71 -2.91 5.18
N ALA A 2 -17.69 -2.31 4.50
CA ALA A 2 -17.41 -1.17 3.62
C ALA A 2 -16.83 -0.02 4.46
N GLY A 3 -15.80 0.65 3.96
CA GLY A 3 -15.08 1.73 4.64
C GLY A 3 -14.07 1.27 5.70
N ALA A 4 -13.79 -0.04 5.84
CA ALA A 4 -12.77 -0.49 6.77
C ALA A 4 -11.37 -0.34 6.16
N ARG A 5 -10.49 0.38 6.85
CA ARG A 5 -9.06 0.49 6.52
C ARG A 5 -8.27 -0.68 7.08
N GLY A 6 -7.40 -1.27 6.25
CA GLY A 6 -6.53 -2.38 6.63
C GLY A 6 -5.32 -2.52 5.72
N VAL A 7 -4.48 -3.53 5.96
CA VAL A 7 -3.37 -3.88 5.06
C VAL A 7 -3.94 -4.58 3.82
N LEU A 8 -3.45 -4.19 2.64
CA LEU A 8 -3.86 -4.81 1.38
C LEU A 8 -3.19 -6.18 1.20
N GLU A 9 -4.01 -7.20 0.96
CA GLU A 9 -3.58 -8.53 0.57
C GLU A 9 -4.14 -8.87 -0.80
N ILE A 10 -3.29 -9.42 -1.66
CA ILE A 10 -3.64 -9.81 -3.02
C ILE A 10 -3.57 -11.33 -3.12
N TYR A 11 -4.66 -11.94 -3.57
CA TYR A 11 -4.75 -13.37 -3.86
C TYR A 11 -4.95 -13.51 -5.37
N ASP A 12 -3.92 -13.98 -6.06
CA ASP A 12 -4.00 -14.29 -7.48
C ASP A 12 -4.49 -15.73 -7.65
N LEU A 13 -5.77 -15.86 -8.00
CA LEU A 13 -6.43 -17.16 -8.15
C LEU A 13 -6.07 -17.86 -9.46
N ALA A 14 -5.44 -17.17 -10.40
CA ALA A 14 -5.05 -17.71 -11.70
C ALA A 14 -3.58 -18.11 -11.77
N ASN A 15 -2.76 -17.68 -10.80
CA ASN A 15 -1.35 -18.02 -10.72
C ASN A 15 -1.14 -19.43 -10.16
N THR A 16 -0.77 -20.37 -11.03
CA THR A 16 -0.56 -21.79 -10.68
C THR A 16 0.89 -22.16 -10.37
N ASP A 17 1.85 -21.33 -10.77
CA ASP A 17 3.26 -21.72 -10.83
C ASP A 17 4.13 -21.02 -9.76
N SER A 18 3.55 -20.10 -8.97
CA SER A 18 4.26 -19.35 -7.94
C SER A 18 3.36 -18.98 -6.75
N TYR A 19 3.81 -18.05 -5.88
CA TYR A 19 3.03 -17.62 -4.73
C TYR A 19 1.71 -16.96 -5.15
N ALA A 20 0.60 -17.60 -4.80
CA ALA A 20 -0.75 -17.11 -5.09
C ALA A 20 -1.23 -16.02 -4.11
N PHE A 21 -0.45 -15.66 -3.09
CA PHE A 21 -0.83 -14.66 -2.09
C PHE A 21 0.33 -13.73 -1.74
N VAL A 22 0.05 -12.43 -1.69
CA VAL A 22 1.01 -11.39 -1.33
C VAL A 22 0.35 -10.45 -0.33
N ARG A 23 0.95 -10.32 0.86
CA ARG A 23 0.64 -9.24 1.80
C ARG A 23 1.53 -8.05 1.48
N THR A 24 0.93 -6.92 1.12
CA THR A 24 1.69 -5.70 0.85
C THR A 24 1.93 -4.92 2.14
N GLU A 25 2.69 -3.83 2.04
CA GLU A 25 2.82 -2.84 3.11
C GLU A 25 1.93 -1.62 2.86
N ASP A 26 0.93 -1.75 1.99
CA ASP A 26 0.02 -0.68 1.65
C ASP A 26 -1.25 -0.78 2.50
N LEU A 27 -1.76 0.36 2.92
CA LEU A 27 -3.05 0.49 3.57
C LEU A 27 -4.11 0.78 2.51
N ALA A 28 -5.24 0.08 2.57
CA ALA A 28 -6.36 0.27 1.68
C ALA A 28 -7.67 0.34 2.46
N GLU A 29 -8.65 1.01 1.88
CA GLU A 29 -10.04 1.07 2.35
C GLU A 29 -10.95 0.36 1.35
N GLY A 30 -11.68 -0.66 1.81
CA GLY A 30 -12.58 -1.43 0.94
C GLY A 30 -13.90 -0.71 0.68
N GLY A 31 -14.31 -0.64 -0.59
CA GLY A 31 -15.59 -0.09 -1.04
C GLY A 31 -16.54 -1.17 -1.58
N GLU A 32 -17.62 -0.75 -2.22
CA GLU A 32 -18.58 -1.68 -2.85
C GLU A 32 -18.00 -2.36 -4.11
N GLU A 33 -17.23 -1.62 -4.91
CA GLU A 33 -16.57 -2.12 -6.13
C GLU A 33 -15.06 -1.93 -6.06
N GLY A 34 -14.42 -2.64 -5.13
CA GLY A 34 -12.95 -2.66 -5.00
C GLY A 34 -12.44 -1.94 -3.76
N PHE A 35 -11.32 -1.22 -3.90
CA PHE A 35 -10.67 -0.54 -2.79
C PHE A 35 -9.91 0.72 -3.24
N ALA A 36 -9.71 1.65 -2.30
CA ALA A 36 -8.86 2.82 -2.48
C ALA A 36 -7.56 2.68 -1.69
N LEU A 37 -6.42 3.07 -2.30
CA LEU A 37 -5.14 3.13 -1.60
C LEU A 37 -5.11 4.34 -0.65
N ALA A 38 -4.82 4.07 0.62
CA ALA A 38 -4.78 5.05 1.71
C ALA A 38 -3.32 5.33 2.18
N GLY A 39 -2.32 4.91 1.40
CA GLY A 39 -0.90 5.10 1.70
C GLY A 39 -0.19 3.85 2.20
N ARG A 40 0.94 4.03 2.89
CA ARG A 40 1.82 2.96 3.37
C ARG A 40 1.58 2.68 4.86
N ALA A 41 1.78 1.43 5.30
CA ALA A 41 1.76 1.07 6.70
C ALA A 41 2.86 1.84 7.48
N PRO A 42 2.67 2.12 8.79
CA PRO A 42 3.70 2.77 9.58
C PRO A 42 5.02 2.00 9.53
N ARG A 43 6.13 2.71 9.28
CA ARG A 43 7.49 2.16 9.12
C ARG A 43 7.71 1.27 7.88
N ALA A 44 6.72 1.12 7.00
CA ALA A 44 6.97 0.57 5.68
C ALA A 44 7.95 1.48 4.95
N ALA A 45 8.88 0.89 4.21
CA ALA A 45 9.76 1.67 3.36
C ALA A 45 8.91 2.50 2.39
N LEU A 46 9.22 3.79 2.27
CA LEU A 46 8.63 4.59 1.23
C LEU A 46 9.11 4.10 -0.13
N LYS A 47 8.25 4.23 -1.14
CA LYS A 47 8.54 3.84 -2.52
C LYS A 47 8.01 4.94 -3.44
N GLY A 48 8.62 5.08 -4.62
CA GLY A 48 8.16 6.03 -5.65
C GLY A 48 8.04 7.47 -5.13
N CYS A 49 6.92 8.13 -5.43
CA CYS A 49 6.71 9.54 -5.11
C CYS A 49 6.69 9.85 -3.61
N SER A 50 6.38 8.89 -2.75
CA SER A 50 6.44 9.11 -1.30
C SER A 50 7.88 9.38 -0.82
N LEU A 51 8.88 8.75 -1.45
CA LEU A 51 10.29 9.04 -1.17
C LEU A 51 10.68 10.45 -1.62
N ALA A 52 10.17 10.91 -2.75
CA ALA A 52 10.51 12.21 -3.30
C ALA A 52 10.05 13.35 -2.38
N HIS A 53 8.83 13.23 -1.83
CA HIS A 53 8.30 14.23 -0.90
C HIS A 53 9.10 14.33 0.40
N GLU A 54 9.43 13.18 1.04
CA GLU A 54 10.24 13.19 2.26
C GLU A 54 11.71 13.63 2.03
N GLN A 55 12.25 13.47 0.83
CA GLN A 55 13.57 13.99 0.50
C GLN A 55 13.54 15.51 0.40
N ASP A 56 12.49 16.08 -0.19
CA ASP A 56 12.30 17.53 -0.29
C ASP A 56 12.12 18.17 1.10
N ASP A 57 11.30 17.56 1.96
CA ASP A 57 11.08 18.00 3.35
C ASP A 57 12.38 18.00 4.19
N ARG A 58 13.33 17.11 3.88
CA ARG A 58 14.65 17.06 4.53
C ARG A 58 15.64 18.10 4.00
N VAL A 59 15.51 18.52 2.75
CA VAL A 59 16.37 19.56 2.15
C VAL A 59 15.95 20.95 2.64
N GLY A 60 14.66 21.18 2.90
CA GLY A 60 14.15 22.45 3.40
C GLY A 60 14.38 22.72 4.90
N ALA A 61 14.89 21.74 5.66
CA ALA A 61 15.13 21.84 7.10
C ALA A 61 16.61 22.09 7.47
N ALA A 62 17.47 22.35 6.48
CA ALA A 62 18.91 22.61 6.65
C ALA A 62 19.27 24.10 6.53
#